data_AF-A0A218PAB1-F1
#
_entry.id   AF-A0A218PAB1-F1
#
_cell.length_a   1.000
_cell.length_b   1.000
_cell.length_c   1.000
_cell.angle_alpha   90.00
_cell.angle_beta   90.00
_cell.angle_gamma   90.00
#
_symmetry.space_group_name_H-M   'P 1'
#
loop_
_entity.id
_entity.type
_entity.pdbx_description
1 polymer ?
#
loop_
_entity_poly.entity_id
_entity_poly.type
_entity_poly.pdbx_seq_one_letter_code
_entity_poly.pdbx_strand_id
1 'polypeptide(L)'
;MRVRPVILAFLFLIPAFIAGSYLVRWLFVLITGAFLIFLLFGFEIKVSLPGGKPGRGMNIRTDVERTAALIDKARRGRIARSLIEERIMEVYSTLSDNPGRAFRGLASEPNETIKTLRSEGDFLDNLEKALKIMEEDLNEAGRGKPEE
;
A
#
# COMPACT_ATOMS: atom_id res chain seq x y z
N MET A 1 -7.18 24.54 -24.78
CA MET A 1 -8.50 24.92 -24.25
C MET A 1 -8.88 23.91 -23.17
N ARG A 2 -8.77 24.24 -21.87
CA ARG A 2 -9.22 23.34 -20.78
C ARG A 2 -10.74 23.46 -20.68
N VAL A 3 -11.46 22.53 -21.32
CA VAL A 3 -12.89 22.38 -21.04
C VAL A 3 -13.05 21.89 -19.61
N ARG A 4 -13.65 22.71 -18.74
CA ARG A 4 -13.97 22.30 -17.38
C ARG A 4 -15.03 21.19 -17.48
N PRO A 5 -14.84 20.01 -16.86
CA PRO A 5 -15.78 18.89 -16.97
C PRO A 5 -17.20 19.26 -16.51
N VAL A 6 -17.33 20.30 -15.68
CA VAL A 6 -18.59 20.93 -15.27
C VAL A 6 -19.40 21.44 -16.47
N ILE A 7 -18.75 21.96 -17.51
CA ILE A 7 -19.43 22.51 -18.70
C ILE A 7 -20.01 21.38 -19.58
N LEU A 8 -19.31 20.24 -19.70
CA LEU A 8 -19.86 19.06 -20.38
C LEU A 8 -21.02 18.44 -19.59
N ALA A 9 -20.95 18.43 -18.26
CA ALA A 9 -22.02 17.93 -17.40
C ALA A 9 -23.31 18.76 -17.55
N PHE A 10 -23.19 20.09 -17.68
CA PHE A 10 -24.33 20.96 -17.94
C PHE A 10 -24.98 20.73 -19.31
N LEU A 11 -24.19 20.41 -20.34
CA LEU A 11 -24.70 20.16 -21.70
C LEU A 11 -25.60 18.90 -21.75
N PHE A 12 -25.29 17.88 -20.94
CA PHE A 12 -26.10 16.65 -20.83
C PHE A 12 -27.35 16.81 -19.95
N LEU A 13 -27.42 17.87 -19.13
CA LEU A 13 -28.56 18.12 -18.24
C LEU A 13 -29.76 18.78 -18.94
N ILE A 14 -29.52 19.46 -20.06
CA ILE A 14 -30.53 20.21 -20.84
C ILE A 14 -31.64 19.28 -21.39
N PRO A 15 -31.36 18.13 -22.03
CA PRO A 15 -32.43 17.24 -22.52
C PRO A 15 -33.29 16.63 -21.41
N ALA A 16 -32.80 16.52 -20.17
CA ALA A 16 -33.56 15.99 -19.04
C ALA A 16 -34.71 16.93 -18.60
N PHE A 17 -34.63 18.22 -18.91
CA PHE A 17 -35.69 19.20 -18.62
C PHE A 17 -36.73 19.33 -19.73
N ILE A 18 -36.40 18.94 -20.97
CA ILE A 18 -37.26 19.12 -22.16
C ILE A 18 -38.12 17.89 -22.43
N ALA A 19 -37.72 16.71 -21.94
CA ALA A 19 -38.52 15.50 -22.08
C ALA A 19 -39.75 15.52 -21.14
N GLY A 20 -40.92 15.84 -21.68
CA GLY A 20 -42.19 15.95 -20.92
C GLY A 20 -42.70 14.65 -20.27
N SER A 21 -42.01 13.52 -20.48
CA SER A 21 -42.35 12.23 -19.87
C SER A 21 -41.44 11.91 -18.69
N TYR A 22 -42.06 11.70 -17.52
CA TYR A 22 -41.38 11.35 -16.26
C TYR A 22 -40.43 10.16 -16.41
N LEU A 23 -40.84 9.13 -17.17
CA LEU A 23 -40.02 7.94 -17.42
C LEU A 23 -38.75 8.26 -18.21
N VAL A 24 -38.86 9.12 -19.23
CA VAL A 24 -37.72 9.52 -20.05
C VAL A 24 -36.73 10.33 -19.21
N ARG A 25 -37.22 11.21 -18.33
CA ARG A 25 -36.37 11.98 -17.42
C ARG A 25 -35.53 11.08 -16.52
N TRP A 26 -36.14 10.08 -15.89
CA TRP A 26 -35.42 9.15 -15.02
C TRP A 26 -34.42 8.29 -15.78
N LEU A 27 -34.74 7.89 -17.01
CA LEU A 27 -33.82 7.15 -17.85
C LEU A 27 -32.54 7.96 -18.14
N PHE A 28 -32.70 9.25 -18.46
CA PHE A 28 -31.55 10.15 -18.67
C PHE A 28 -30.73 10.36 -17.40
N VAL A 29 -31.37 10.50 -16.24
CA VAL A 29 -30.66 10.63 -14.95
C VAL A 29 -29.82 9.39 -14.66
N LEU A 30 -30.37 8.18 -14.87
CA LEU A 30 -29.65 6.93 -14.66
C LEU A 30 -28.49 6.75 -15.62
N ILE A 31 -28.69 7.02 -16.92
CA ILE A 31 -27.63 6.93 -17.94
C ILE A 31 -26.51 7.93 -17.63
N THR A 32 -26.86 9.17 -17.26
CA THR A 32 -25.88 10.20 -16.93
C THR A 32 -25.10 9.84 -15.68
N GLY A 33 -25.76 9.32 -14.64
CA GLY A 33 -25.11 8.84 -13.43
C GLY A 33 -24.14 7.68 -13.69
N ALA A 34 -24.57 6.67 -14.45
CA ALA A 34 -23.73 5.54 -14.84
C ALA A 34 -22.52 5.98 -15.67
N PHE A 35 -22.72 6.91 -16.61
CA PHE A 35 -21.65 7.48 -17.42
C PHE A 35 -20.65 8.28 -16.57
N LEU A 36 -21.13 9.05 -15.58
CA LEU A 36 -20.27 9.80 -14.67
C LEU A 36 -19.42 8.87 -13.80
N ILE A 37 -20.04 7.81 -13.26
CA ILE A 37 -19.34 6.77 -12.50
C ILE A 37 -18.28 6.11 -13.40
N PHE A 38 -18.65 5.73 -14.62
CA PHE A 38 -17.71 5.15 -15.57
C PHE A 38 -16.55 6.11 -15.91
N LEU A 39 -16.79 7.42 -16.05
CA LEU A 39 -15.70 8.38 -16.25
C LEU A 39 -14.84 8.59 -15.01
N LEU A 40 -15.43 8.61 -13.82
CA LEU A 40 -14.71 8.84 -12.55
C LEU A 40 -13.87 7.64 -12.13
N PHE A 41 -14.35 6.43 -12.40
CA PHE A 41 -13.70 5.18 -11.99
C PHE A 41 -12.97 4.47 -13.14
N GLY A 42 -13.46 4.59 -14.39
CA GLY A 42 -12.86 3.98 -15.58
C GLY A 42 -11.67 4.77 -16.14
N PHE A 43 -11.67 6.10 -15.99
CA PHE A 43 -10.41 6.85 -15.96
C PHE A 43 -9.97 6.88 -14.51
N GLU A 44 -9.20 5.88 -14.09
CA GLU A 44 -8.46 5.91 -12.83
C GLU A 44 -8.05 7.34 -12.50
N ILE A 45 -8.42 7.77 -11.30
CA ILE A 45 -8.02 8.99 -10.64
C ILE A 45 -6.48 9.00 -10.57
N LYS A 46 -5.82 9.35 -11.68
CA LYS A 46 -4.48 9.94 -11.70
C LYS A 46 -4.64 11.38 -11.22
N VAL A 47 -5.11 11.55 -10.00
CA VAL A 47 -4.82 12.77 -9.26
C VAL A 47 -3.33 12.67 -8.96
N SER A 48 -2.52 13.11 -9.92
CA SER A 48 -1.17 13.56 -9.62
C SER A 48 -1.34 14.70 -8.62
N LEU A 49 -1.17 14.39 -7.33
CA LEU A 49 -0.92 15.42 -6.34
C LEU A 49 0.24 16.28 -6.88
N PRO A 50 0.09 17.60 -6.99
CA PRO A 50 1.20 18.47 -7.36
C PRO A 50 2.12 18.58 -6.13
N GLY A 51 2.99 17.59 -5.96
CA GLY A 51 3.84 17.46 -4.77
C GLY A 51 5.05 16.57 -5.04
N GLY A 52 5.77 16.81 -6.13
CA GLY A 52 7.03 16.14 -6.38
C GLY A 52 7.41 16.16 -7.85
N LYS A 53 8.46 16.89 -8.19
CA LYS A 53 9.12 16.81 -9.50
C LYS A 53 9.34 15.32 -9.85
N PRO A 54 8.98 14.82 -11.04
CA PRO A 54 9.43 13.50 -11.48
C PRO A 54 10.91 13.63 -11.85
N GLY A 55 11.75 13.65 -10.82
CA GLY A 55 13.18 13.62 -10.95
C GLY A 55 13.60 12.21 -11.34
N ARG A 56 13.93 12.05 -12.63
CA ARG A 56 15.00 11.18 -13.11
C ARG A 56 14.74 9.67 -12.99
N GLY A 57 14.29 9.07 -14.09
CA GLY A 57 14.50 7.66 -14.42
C GLY A 57 14.02 6.68 -13.35
N MET A 58 12.71 6.46 -13.28
CA MET A 58 12.16 5.33 -12.55
C MET A 58 12.49 4.06 -13.36
N ASN A 59 13.76 3.64 -13.25
CA ASN A 59 14.13 2.28 -13.55
C ASN A 59 13.28 1.44 -12.62
N ILE A 60 12.35 0.66 -13.18
CA ILE A 60 11.50 -0.27 -12.44
C ILE A 60 12.44 -1.37 -11.93
N ARG A 61 13.22 -1.04 -10.90
CA ARG A 61 13.99 -2.02 -10.16
C ARG A 61 12.97 -2.99 -9.59
N THR A 62 13.18 -4.27 -9.90
CA THR A 62 12.40 -5.37 -9.34
C THR A 62 12.40 -5.27 -7.81
N ASP A 63 11.36 -5.76 -7.15
CA ASP A 63 11.25 -5.67 -5.69
C ASP A 63 12.46 -6.31 -4.97
N VAL A 64 13.07 -7.31 -5.62
CA VAL A 64 14.33 -7.94 -5.20
C VAL A 64 15.49 -6.94 -5.23
N GLU A 65 15.69 -6.22 -6.34
CA GLU A 65 16.74 -5.20 -6.44
C GLU A 65 16.54 -4.04 -5.46
N ARG A 66 15.28 -3.66 -5.19
CA ARG A 66 14.96 -2.63 -4.21
C ARG A 66 15.32 -3.10 -2.79
N THR A 67 15.02 -4.35 -2.48
CA THR A 67 15.31 -4.96 -1.18
C THR A 67 16.82 -5.13 -0.99
N ALA A 68 17.54 -5.62 -2.01
CA ALA A 68 18.99 -5.72 -1.99
C ALA A 68 19.65 -4.34 -1.80
N ALA A 69 19.15 -3.30 -2.48
CA ALA A 69 19.64 -1.93 -2.29
C ALA A 69 19.35 -1.37 -0.89
N LEU A 70 18.24 -1.79 -0.26
CA LEU A 70 17.94 -1.41 1.12
C LEU A 70 18.89 -2.11 2.10
N ILE A 71 19.17 -3.40 1.90
CA ILE A 71 20.11 -4.19 2.70
C ILE A 71 21.53 -3.60 2.61
N ASP A 72 22.00 -3.26 1.40
CA ASP A 72 23.31 -2.62 1.23
C ASP A 72 23.40 -1.26 1.94
N LYS A 73 22.32 -0.47 1.93
CA LYS A 73 22.23 0.77 2.70
C LYS A 73 22.20 0.52 4.21
N ALA A 74 21.51 -0.52 4.66
CA ALA A 74 21.41 -0.89 6.07
C ALA A 74 22.75 -1.36 6.64
N ARG A 75 23.61 -1.98 5.82
CA ARG A 75 24.98 -2.29 6.22
C ARG A 75 25.72 -1.04 6.75
N ARG A 76 25.54 0.11 6.10
CA ARG A 76 26.30 1.35 6.38
C ARG A 76 25.55 2.37 7.23
N GLY A 77 24.22 2.32 7.30
CA GLY A 77 23.41 3.38 7.89
C GLY A 77 22.35 2.90 8.89
N ARG A 78 22.33 3.52 10.08
CA ARG A 78 21.36 3.24 11.16
C ARG A 78 19.89 3.41 10.71
N ILE A 79 19.63 4.39 9.85
CA ILE A 79 18.28 4.67 9.31
C ILE A 79 17.77 3.53 8.42
N ALA A 80 18.65 2.95 7.61
CA ALA A 80 18.27 1.83 6.76
C ALA A 80 18.11 0.54 7.58
N ARG A 81 18.86 0.37 8.68
CA ARG A 81 18.64 -0.73 9.64
C ARG A 81 17.27 -0.63 10.31
N SER A 82 16.88 0.55 10.78
CA SER A 82 15.55 0.75 11.37
C SER A 82 14.43 0.51 10.36
N LEU A 83 14.66 0.80 9.08
CA LEU A 83 13.70 0.47 8.02
C LEU A 83 13.52 -1.04 7.87
N ILE A 84 14.60 -1.82 7.92
CA ILE A 84 14.51 -3.28 7.84
C ILE A 84 13.80 -3.84 9.07
N GLU A 85 14.11 -3.31 10.26
CA GLU A 85 13.44 -3.68 11.50
C GLU A 85 11.92 -3.41 11.43
N GLU A 86 11.54 -2.25 10.93
CA GLU A 86 10.13 -1.87 10.71
C GLU A 86 9.42 -2.84 9.76
N ARG A 87 10.09 -3.27 8.67
CA ARG A 87 9.53 -4.27 7.74
C ARG A 87 9.34 -5.63 8.40
N ILE A 88 10.27 -6.07 9.24
CA ILE A 88 10.13 -7.33 9.97
C ILE A 88 8.96 -7.24 10.96
N MET A 89 8.83 -6.12 11.70
CA MET A 89 7.68 -5.90 12.58
C MET A 89 6.35 -5.84 11.82
N GLU A 90 6.34 -5.26 10.63
CA GLU A 90 5.18 -5.21 9.74
C GLU A 90 4.71 -6.63 9.38
N VAL A 91 5.63 -7.53 9.01
CA VAL A 91 5.32 -8.94 8.73
C VAL A 91 4.64 -9.59 9.93
N TYR A 92 5.25 -9.57 11.11
CA TYR A 92 4.62 -10.14 12.32
C TYR A 92 3.26 -9.51 12.64
N SER A 93 3.12 -8.19 12.43
CA SER A 93 1.85 -7.50 12.66
C SER A 93 0.75 -7.95 11.69
N THR A 94 1.09 -8.28 10.44
CA THR A 94 0.13 -8.78 9.46
C THR A 94 -0.39 -10.19 9.76
N LEU A 95 0.33 -10.99 10.54
CA LEU A 95 -0.15 -12.29 11.01
C LEU A 95 -1.05 -12.21 12.25
N SER A 96 -1.07 -11.05 12.93
CA SER A 96 -1.86 -10.86 14.15
C SER A 96 -3.26 -10.35 13.83
N ASP A 97 -4.25 -10.81 14.59
CA ASP A 97 -5.64 -10.34 14.50
C ASP A 97 -5.80 -8.84 14.79
N ASN A 98 -4.81 -8.21 15.44
CA ASN A 98 -4.81 -6.77 15.71
C ASN A 98 -3.47 -6.10 15.35
N PRO A 99 -3.27 -5.74 14.06
CA PRO A 99 -1.97 -5.31 13.54
C PRO A 99 -1.41 -4.08 14.25
N GLY A 100 -2.24 -3.07 14.53
CA GLY A 100 -1.79 -1.84 15.19
C GLY A 100 -1.43 -2.00 16.68
N ARG A 101 -1.93 -3.04 17.35
CA ARG A 101 -1.49 -3.40 18.71
C ARG A 101 -0.25 -4.28 18.67
N ALA A 102 -0.20 -5.24 17.76
CA ALA A 102 0.97 -6.11 17.57
C ALA A 102 2.23 -5.32 17.23
N PHE A 103 2.15 -4.36 16.30
CA PHE A 103 3.28 -3.52 15.92
C PHE A 103 3.82 -2.69 17.11
N ARG A 104 2.93 -2.06 17.89
CA ARG A 104 3.31 -1.30 19.10
C ARG A 104 3.82 -2.20 20.23
N GLY A 105 3.28 -3.40 20.34
CA GLY A 105 3.75 -4.45 21.23
C GLY A 105 5.20 -4.81 20.91
N LEU A 106 5.50 -5.16 19.66
CA LEU A 106 6.85 -5.51 19.19
C LEU A 106 7.87 -4.37 19.36
N ALA A 107 7.43 -3.12 19.26
CA ALA A 107 8.28 -1.96 19.52
C ALA A 107 8.69 -1.84 21.00
N SER A 108 7.80 -2.25 21.91
CA SER A 108 7.98 -2.15 23.36
C SER A 108 8.62 -3.40 23.96
N GLU A 109 8.21 -4.57 23.48
CA GLU A 109 8.66 -5.90 23.88
C GLU A 109 9.08 -6.67 22.62
N PRO A 110 10.35 -6.55 22.20
CA PRO A 110 10.82 -7.16 20.97
C PRO A 110 10.88 -8.69 21.12
N ASN A 111 10.40 -9.39 20.09
CA ASN A 111 10.54 -10.84 19.97
C ASN A 111 12.02 -11.24 19.68
N GLU A 112 12.29 -12.53 19.65
CA GLU A 112 13.64 -13.06 19.46
C GLU A 112 14.26 -12.60 18.13
N THR A 113 13.46 -12.49 17.08
CA THR A 113 13.87 -11.95 15.77
C THR A 113 14.39 -10.52 15.88
N ILE A 114 13.63 -9.60 16.48
CA ILE A 114 14.03 -8.19 16.62
C ILE A 114 15.21 -8.04 17.59
N LYS A 115 15.26 -8.85 18.65
CA LYS A 115 16.41 -8.89 19.57
C LYS A 115 17.68 -9.31 18.83
N THR A 116 17.61 -10.38 18.02
CA THR A 116 18.72 -10.89 17.22
C THR A 116 19.20 -9.86 16.21
N LEU A 117 18.29 -9.14 15.55
CA LEU A 117 18.63 -8.06 14.63
C LEU A 117 19.36 -6.88 15.30
N ARG A 118 18.98 -6.56 16.54
CA ARG A 118 19.56 -5.46 17.34
C ARG A 118 20.86 -5.84 18.04
N SER A 119 21.24 -7.12 18.04
CA SER A 119 22.47 -7.61 18.65
C SER A 119 23.70 -6.90 18.11
N GLU A 120 24.73 -6.77 18.94
CA GLU A 120 26.03 -6.25 18.54
C GLU A 120 26.73 -7.22 17.57
N GLY A 121 27.51 -6.70 16.62
CA GLY A 121 28.23 -7.51 15.61
C GLY A 121 28.01 -7.07 14.16
N ASP A 122 28.25 -7.98 13.21
CA ASP A 122 27.93 -7.76 11.79
C ASP A 122 26.40 -7.77 11.62
N PHE A 123 25.89 -6.67 11.08
CA PHE A 123 24.46 -6.50 10.83
C PHE A 123 23.91 -7.56 9.87
N LEU A 124 24.68 -7.96 8.85
CA LEU A 124 24.22 -8.92 7.86
C LEU A 124 24.07 -10.31 8.47
N ASP A 125 25.05 -10.74 9.28
CA ASP A 125 24.99 -12.01 10.01
C ASP A 125 23.79 -12.04 10.98
N ASN A 126 23.54 -10.92 11.66
CA ASN A 126 22.42 -10.76 12.58
C ASN A 126 21.07 -10.75 11.83
N LEU A 127 21.02 -10.13 10.66
CA LEU A 127 19.85 -10.15 9.79
C LEU A 127 19.56 -11.55 9.28
N GLU A 128 20.56 -12.30 8.84
CA GLU A 128 20.41 -13.69 8.39
C GLU A 128 19.83 -14.57 9.51
N LYS A 129 20.38 -14.49 10.71
CA LYS A 129 19.87 -15.22 11.88
C LYS A 129 18.45 -14.80 12.23
N ALA A 130 18.15 -13.50 12.22
CA ALA A 130 16.81 -12.99 12.49
C ALA A 130 15.79 -13.50 11.45
N LEU A 131 16.14 -13.49 10.15
CA LEU A 131 15.27 -14.01 9.10
C LEU A 131 15.01 -15.51 9.25
N LYS A 132 16.01 -16.29 9.68
CA LYS A 132 15.86 -17.72 9.94
C LYS A 132 14.88 -17.98 11.10
N ILE A 133 15.01 -17.26 12.21
CA ILE A 133 14.07 -17.35 13.34
C ILE A 133 12.66 -16.98 12.88
N MET A 134 12.53 -15.92 12.08
CA MET A 134 11.23 -15.51 11.53
C MET A 134 10.64 -16.58 10.62
N GLU A 135 11.43 -17.23 9.78
CA GLU A 135 10.96 -18.33 8.93
C GLU A 135 10.43 -19.50 9.78
N GLU A 136 11.15 -19.86 10.85
CA GLU A 136 10.73 -20.89 11.81
C GLU A 136 9.40 -20.51 12.49
N ASP A 137 9.30 -19.29 13.02
CA ASP A 137 8.07 -18.75 13.65
C ASP A 137 6.87 -18.78 12.69
N LEU A 138 7.07 -18.37 11.43
CA LEU A 138 6.03 -18.32 10.41
C LEU A 138 5.55 -19.73 10.03
N ASN A 139 6.48 -20.67 9.93
CA ASN A 139 6.17 -22.05 9.59
C ASN A 139 5.41 -22.73 10.73
N GLU A 140 5.77 -22.47 11.99
CA GLU A 140 5.04 -22.98 13.17
C GLU A 140 3.66 -22.34 13.30
N ALA A 141 3.55 -21.02 13.15
CA ALA A 141 2.27 -20.31 13.16
C ALA A 141 1.32 -20.80 12.05
N GLY A 142 1.86 -21.15 10.88
CA GLY A 142 1.10 -21.74 9.77
C GLY A 142 0.66 -23.19 10.04
N ARG A 143 1.37 -23.93 10.90
CA ARG A 143 1.07 -25.34 11.24
C ARG A 143 0.09 -25.49 12.41
N GLY A 144 -0.15 -24.42 13.17
CA GLY A 144 -0.95 -24.40 14.40
C GLY A 144 -2.44 -24.10 14.26
N LYS A 145 -3.00 -24.04 13.04
CA LYS A 145 -4.46 -24.01 12.84
C LYS A 145 -5.00 -25.42 12.53
N PRO A 146 -5.37 -26.23 13.54
CA PRO A 146 -6.41 -27.23 13.31
C PRO A 146 -7.72 -26.47 13.05
N GLU A 147 -8.36 -26.82 11.95
CA GLU A 147 -9.72 -26.39 11.63
C GLU A 147 -10.66 -26.86 12.76
N GLU A 148 -11.38 -25.92 13.37
CA GLU A 148 -12.65 -26.17 14.08
C GLU A 148 -13.76 -25.44 13.35
#